data_AF-A0A090IGI9-F1
#
_entry.id   AF-A0A090IGI9-F1
#
_cell.length_a   1.000
_cell.length_b   1.000
_cell.length_c   1.000
_cell.angle_alpha   90.00
_cell.angle_beta   90.00
_cell.angle_gamma   90.00
#
_symmetry.space_group_name_H-M   'P 1'
#
loop_
_entity.id
_entity.type
_entity.pdbx_description
1 polymer ?
#
loop_
_entity_poly.entity_id
_entity_poly.type
_entity_poly.pdbx_seq_one_letter_code
_entity_poly.pdbx_strand_id
1 'polypeptide(L)'
;MSNTCQDNQSTANISLAQLTQQLDAMHIAQLTSFAYGLPPLYFCREYLEQDEQTAIGHCVQRLENGISNQDFTLDRLTVLLAENDYYDDYEARLRLGPEPV
;
A
#
# COMPACT_ATOMS: atom_id res chain seq x y z
N MET A 1 38.66 11.73 23.04
CA MET A 1 38.51 12.01 21.59
C MET A 1 38.98 10.74 20.90
N SER A 2 38.13 9.87 20.34
CA SER A 2 36.94 10.15 19.53
C SER A 2 35.90 9.04 19.72
N ASN A 3 34.62 9.43 19.84
CA ASN A 3 33.50 8.52 19.71
C ASN A 3 33.25 8.27 18.23
N THR A 4 33.42 7.03 17.77
CA THR A 4 32.86 6.59 16.49
C THR A 4 31.61 5.79 16.81
N CYS A 5 30.49 6.50 17.03
CA CYS A 5 29.17 5.90 16.94
C CYS A 5 28.90 5.65 15.46
N GLN A 6 29.31 4.49 14.97
CA GLN A 6 28.76 3.97 13.72
C GLN A 6 27.32 3.55 14.04
N ASP A 7 26.38 4.47 13.86
CA ASP A 7 24.98 4.12 13.64
C ASP A 7 24.92 3.35 12.32
N ASN A 8 25.23 2.06 12.38
CA ASN A 8 24.66 1.09 11.46
C ASN A 8 23.17 1.09 11.75
N GLN A 9 22.45 2.05 11.16
CA GLN A 9 21.02 1.91 10.92
C GLN A 9 20.89 0.66 10.06
N SER A 10 20.66 -0.49 10.71
CA SER A 10 20.15 -1.67 10.04
C SER A 10 18.90 -1.23 9.31
N THR A 11 19.00 -1.03 8.01
CA THR A 11 17.86 -1.06 7.11
C THR A 11 17.31 -2.48 7.24
N ALA A 12 16.40 -2.67 8.19
CA ALA A 12 15.69 -3.92 8.33
C ALA A 12 15.07 -4.18 6.96
N ASN A 13 15.52 -5.24 6.29
CA ASN A 13 14.92 -5.70 5.06
C ASN A 13 13.52 -6.20 5.41
N ILE A 14 12.57 -5.27 5.48
CA ILE A 14 11.15 -5.52 5.65
C ILE A 14 10.67 -6.33 4.46
N SER A 15 9.83 -7.35 4.68
CA SER A 15 9.17 -8.08 3.60
C SER A 15 7.85 -7.38 3.22
N LEU A 16 7.34 -7.65 2.02
CA LEU A 16 6.02 -7.13 1.62
C LEU A 16 4.92 -7.55 2.61
N ALA A 17 4.94 -8.81 3.05
CA ALA A 17 3.99 -9.32 4.03
C ALA A 17 4.03 -8.54 5.36
N GLN A 18 5.23 -8.14 5.81
CA GLN A 18 5.39 -7.29 6.99
C GLN A 18 4.90 -5.87 6.74
N LEU A 19 5.15 -5.32 5.55
CA LEU A 19 4.71 -3.98 5.17
C LEU A 19 3.19 -3.85 5.14
N THR A 20 2.50 -4.88 4.65
CA THR A 20 1.03 -4.88 4.51
C THR A 20 0.29 -5.46 5.71
N GLN A 21 0.99 -5.97 6.73
CA GLN A 21 0.35 -6.73 7.83
C GLN A 21 -0.72 -5.93 8.59
N GLN A 22 -0.53 -4.62 8.72
CA GLN A 22 -1.43 -3.72 9.47
C GLN A 22 -2.36 -2.92 8.54
N LEU A 23 -2.34 -3.18 7.25
CA LEU A 23 -3.11 -2.44 6.26
C LEU A 23 -4.37 -3.23 5.87
N ASP A 24 -5.49 -2.51 5.76
CA ASP A 24 -6.72 -3.04 5.17
C ASP A 24 -6.62 -3.09 3.63
N ALA A 25 -7.60 -3.74 2.99
CA ALA A 25 -7.64 -3.86 1.54
C ALA A 25 -7.62 -2.50 0.82
N MET A 26 -8.30 -1.49 1.36
CA MET A 26 -8.39 -0.16 0.75
C MET A 26 -7.08 0.59 0.80
N HIS A 27 -6.33 0.47 1.90
CA HIS A 27 -4.99 1.01 2.04
C HIS A 27 -4.01 0.33 1.08
N ILE A 28 -4.05 -1.01 0.96
CA ILE A 28 -3.15 -1.73 0.05
C ILE A 28 -3.48 -1.38 -1.41
N ALA A 29 -4.77 -1.24 -1.76
CA ALA A 29 -5.19 -0.81 -3.09
C ALA A 29 -4.75 0.63 -3.42
N GLN A 30 -4.82 1.55 -2.45
CA GLN A 30 -4.30 2.91 -2.60
C GLN A 30 -2.78 2.93 -2.76
N LEU A 31 -2.06 2.17 -1.95
CA LEU A 31 -0.60 2.03 -2.06
C LEU A 31 -0.21 1.55 -3.46
N THR A 32 -0.94 0.57 -3.97
CA THR A 32 -0.73 0.07 -5.34
C THR A 32 -1.01 1.15 -6.38
N SER A 33 -2.07 1.93 -6.21
CA SER A 33 -2.41 3.03 -7.12
C SER A 33 -1.29 4.08 -7.14
N PHE A 34 -0.78 4.48 -5.97
CA PHE A 34 0.36 5.39 -5.87
C PHE A 34 1.63 4.84 -6.51
N ALA A 35 1.91 3.55 -6.32
CA ALA A 35 3.09 2.90 -6.89
C ALA A 35 3.10 2.95 -8.43
N TYR A 36 1.92 2.86 -9.05
CA TYR A 36 1.73 3.00 -10.49
C TYR A 36 1.50 4.45 -10.97
N GLY A 37 1.51 5.45 -10.07
CA GLY A 37 1.22 6.85 -10.42
C GLY A 37 -0.23 7.11 -10.83
N LEU A 38 -1.17 6.29 -10.33
CA LEU A 38 -2.60 6.38 -10.60
C LEU A 38 -3.33 7.15 -9.49
N PRO A 39 -4.56 7.64 -9.73
CA PRO A 39 -5.39 8.23 -8.68
C PRO A 39 -5.58 7.28 -7.50
N PRO A 40 -5.62 7.77 -6.24
CA PRO A 40 -5.58 6.92 -5.04
C PRO A 40 -6.64 5.81 -5.03
N LEU A 41 -7.86 6.12 -5.46
CA LEU A 41 -8.99 5.21 -5.41
C LEU A 41 -9.14 4.32 -6.66
N TYR A 42 -8.16 4.33 -7.57
CA TYR A 42 -8.24 3.63 -8.86
C TYR A 42 -8.48 2.12 -8.71
N PHE A 43 -7.71 1.45 -7.84
CA PHE A 43 -7.88 0.01 -7.60
C PHE A 43 -8.94 -0.30 -6.53
N CYS A 44 -9.23 0.62 -5.62
CA CYS A 44 -10.19 0.40 -4.53
C CYS A 44 -11.57 -0.04 -5.04
N ARG A 45 -12.03 0.51 -6.18
CA ARG A 45 -13.31 0.13 -6.80
C ARG A 45 -13.44 -1.35 -7.14
N GLU A 46 -12.33 -2.04 -7.42
CA GLU A 46 -12.33 -3.47 -7.77
C GLU A 46 -12.66 -4.36 -6.56
N TYR A 47 -12.52 -3.82 -5.35
CA TYR A 47 -12.61 -4.56 -4.10
C TYR A 47 -13.81 -4.20 -3.23
N LEU A 48 -14.62 -3.21 -3.63
CA LEU A 48 -15.77 -2.73 -2.84
C LEU A 48 -16.79 -3.83 -2.51
N GLU A 49 -17.02 -4.73 -3.46
CA GLU A 49 -18.00 -5.81 -3.36
C GLU A 49 -17.42 -7.11 -2.79
N GLN A 50 -16.11 -7.14 -2.53
CA GLN A 50 -15.42 -8.31 -2.00
C GLN A 50 -15.39 -8.26 -0.47
N ASP A 51 -15.31 -9.43 0.17
CA ASP A 51 -14.97 -9.49 1.58
C ASP A 51 -13.52 -9.06 1.81
N GLU A 52 -13.25 -8.56 3.02
CA GLU A 52 -11.97 -7.95 3.38
C GLU A 52 -10.79 -8.89 3.15
N GLN A 53 -10.90 -10.17 3.52
CA GLN A 53 -9.78 -11.10 3.44
C GLN A 53 -9.44 -11.46 1.99
N THR A 54 -10.46 -11.70 1.16
CA THR A 54 -10.28 -11.92 -0.28
C THR A 54 -9.67 -10.69 -0.95
N ALA A 55 -10.17 -9.50 -0.61
CA ALA A 55 -9.68 -8.24 -1.13
C ALA A 55 -8.20 -8.00 -0.77
N ILE A 56 -7.81 -8.21 0.50
CA ILE A 56 -6.40 -8.14 0.92
C ILE A 56 -5.54 -9.09 0.08
N GLY A 57 -5.96 -10.35 -0.08
CA GLY A 57 -5.22 -11.34 -0.86
C GLY A 57 -4.95 -10.87 -2.29
N HIS A 58 -5.97 -10.35 -2.98
CA HIS A 58 -5.81 -9.80 -4.32
C HIS A 58 -4.95 -8.53 -4.37
N CYS A 59 -5.06 -7.65 -3.37
CA CYS A 59 -4.26 -6.44 -3.30
C CYS A 59 -2.77 -6.76 -3.09
N VAL A 60 -2.45 -7.66 -2.17
CA VAL A 60 -1.07 -8.11 -1.92
C VAL A 60 -0.50 -8.79 -3.15
N GLN A 61 -1.25 -9.69 -3.80
CA GLN A 61 -0.80 -10.34 -5.03
C GLN A 61 -0.47 -9.33 -6.14
N ARG A 62 -1.24 -8.23 -6.23
CA ARG A 62 -0.95 -7.16 -7.20
C ARG A 62 0.37 -6.46 -6.91
N LEU A 63 0.67 -6.17 -5.64
CA LEU A 63 1.96 -5.61 -5.23
C LEU A 63 3.11 -6.59 -5.50
N GLU A 64 2.93 -7.88 -5.20
CA GLU A 64 3.92 -8.92 -5.50
C GLU A 64 4.24 -8.98 -6.99
N ASN A 65 3.20 -8.95 -7.83
CA ASN A 65 3.37 -8.94 -9.29
C ASN A 65 4.12 -7.69 -9.76
N GLY A 66 3.77 -6.50 -9.25
CA GLY A 66 4.46 -5.26 -9.61
C GLY A 66 5.95 -5.27 -9.22
N ILE A 67 6.28 -5.80 -8.04
CA ILE A 67 7.66 -5.99 -7.60
C ILE A 67 8.39 -7.01 -8.50
N SER A 68 7.76 -8.16 -8.78
CA SER A 68 8.37 -9.20 -9.61
C SER A 68 8.61 -8.73 -11.05
N ASN A 69 7.74 -7.86 -11.57
CA ASN A 69 7.85 -7.26 -12.89
C ASN A 69 8.79 -6.05 -12.93
N GLN A 70 9.33 -5.64 -11.78
CA GLN A 70 10.19 -4.46 -11.62
C GLN A 70 9.50 -3.14 -11.97
N ASP A 71 8.17 -3.08 -11.84
CA ASP A 71 7.41 -1.82 -12.01
C ASP A 71 7.73 -0.83 -10.89
N PHE A 72 8.00 -1.34 -9.69
CA PHE A 72 8.43 -0.59 -8.51
C PHE A 72 9.16 -1.50 -7.51
N THR A 73 9.78 -0.89 -6.50
CA THR A 73 10.53 -1.61 -5.46
C THR A 73 9.81 -1.55 -4.12
N LEU A 74 10.20 -2.45 -3.20
CA LEU A 74 9.68 -2.44 -1.83
C LEU A 74 10.07 -1.18 -1.05
N ASP A 75 11.25 -0.63 -1.30
CA ASP A 75 11.67 0.66 -0.75
C ASP A 75 10.74 1.78 -1.21
N ARG A 76 10.33 1.77 -2.48
CA ARG A 76 9.37 2.76 -3.00
C ARG A 76 8.02 2.64 -2.28
N LEU A 77 7.53 1.44 -2.01
CA LEU A 77 6.28 1.25 -1.26
C LEU A 77 6.39 1.79 0.17
N THR A 78 7.53 1.57 0.83
CA THR A 78 7.80 2.09 2.17
C THR A 78 7.77 3.62 2.19
N VAL A 79 8.41 4.26 1.21
CA VAL A 79 8.39 5.72 1.04
C VAL A 79 6.96 6.23 0.79
N LEU A 80 6.21 5.58 -0.11
CA LEU A 80 4.84 5.98 -0.43
C LEU A 80 3.89 5.89 0.77
N LEU A 81 4.08 4.91 1.66
CA LEU A 81 3.31 4.80 2.90
C LEU A 81 3.62 5.93 3.90
N ALA A 82 4.86 6.43 3.90
CA ALA A 82 5.26 7.52 4.79
C ALA A 82 4.87 8.91 4.27
N GLU A 83 4.78 9.09 2.95
CA GLU A 83 4.65 10.42 2.31
C GLU A 83 3.24 10.77 1.83
N ASN A 84 2.33 9.80 1.69
CA ASN A 84 0.99 10.04 1.15
C ASN A 84 -0.08 9.92 2.23
N ASP A 85 -1.15 10.69 2.05
CA ASP A 85 -2.38 10.53 2.82
C ASP A 85 -3.22 9.41 2.20
N TYR A 86 -3.70 8.52 3.06
CA TYR A 86 -4.56 7.40 2.68
C TYR A 86 -5.94 7.62 3.27
N TYR A 87 -6.97 7.31 2.49
CA TYR A 87 -8.32 7.20 2.98
C TYR A 87 -8.47 5.87 3.73
N ASP A 88 -9.14 5.90 4.87
CA ASP A 88 -9.58 4.66 5.50
C ASP A 88 -10.68 3.96 4.67
N ASP A 89 -11.01 2.72 5.03
CA ASP A 89 -12.03 1.94 4.31
C ASP A 89 -13.38 2.69 4.20
N TYR A 90 -13.81 3.36 5.28
CA TYR A 90 -15.06 4.10 5.29
C TYR A 90 -15.02 5.30 4.33
N GLU A 91 -13.94 6.09 4.40
CA GLU A 91 -13.71 7.25 3.55
C GLU A 91 -13.56 6.90 2.07
N ALA A 92 -12.87 5.80 1.77
CA ALA A 92 -12.71 5.29 0.42
C ALA A 92 -14.06 4.85 -0.15
N ARG A 93 -14.86 4.10 0.63
CA ARG A 93 -16.21 3.67 0.24
C ARG A 93 -17.16 4.84 0.04
N LEU A 94 -17.09 5.89 0.87
CA LEU A 94 -17.93 7.08 0.71
C LEU A 94 -17.64 7.82 -0.60
N ARG A 95 -16.37 7.90 -1.00
CA ARG A 95 -15.92 8.57 -2.23
C ARG A 95 -16.15 7.75 -3.50
N LEU A 96 -16.22 6.43 -3.36
CA LEU A 96 -16.47 5.49 -4.47
C LEU A 96 -17.93 5.08 -4.60
N GLY A 97 -18.71 5.23 -3.53
CA GLY A 97 -20.14 4.95 -3.53
C GLY A 97 -20.85 5.80 -4.58
N PRO A 98 -22.02 5.35 -5.07
CA PRO A 98 -22.80 6.16 -6.00
C PRO A 98 -23.07 7.54 -5.38
N GLU A 99 -23.04 8.60 -6.21
CA GLU A 99 -23.53 9.91 -5.78
C GLU A 99 -24.93 9.69 -5.16
N PRO A 100 -25.23 10.30 -4.00
CA PRO A 100 -26.56 10.20 -3.42
C PRO A 100 -27.56 10.71 -4.47
N VAL A 101 -28.42 9.79 -4.92
CA VAL A 101 -29.54 10.06 -5.84
C VAL A 101 -30.54 11.05 -5.25
#